data_AF-A0A4U1IRE3-F1
#
_entry.id   AF-A0A4U1IRE3-F1
#
_cell.length_a   1.000
_cell.length_b   1.000
_cell.length_c   1.000
_cell.angle_alpha   90.00
_cell.angle_beta   90.00
_cell.angle_gamma   90.00
#
_symmetry.space_group_name_H-M   'P 1'
#
loop_
_entity.id
_entity.type
_entity.pdbx_description
1 polymer ?
#
loop_
_entity_poly.entity_id
_entity_poly.type
_entity_poly.pdbx_seq_one_letter_code
_entity_poly.pdbx_strand_id
1 'polypeptide(L)'
;MNCKRISMAVCLFVVACGGEDPEPAAEPTAYKDMSFAERVVFMNDVVMPEMKEVFVAFDAKFEAMDCTTCHGQGVTDGTYAMPSAQIAPLPGTEEAFLEYVKDPEAARWSQFMFDEVMTRMAALLQVPTYNPETHAEGFSCSNCHTHTVEAP
;
A
#
# COMPACT_ATOMS: atom_id res chain seq x y z
N MET A 1 -18.57 -45.24 -48.68
CA MET A 1 -19.27 -44.43 -49.68
C MET A 1 -18.56 -43.09 -49.76
N ASN A 2 -18.02 -42.78 -50.95
CA ASN A 2 -17.44 -41.55 -51.52
C ASN A 2 -17.31 -40.30 -50.61
N CYS A 3 -16.12 -39.73 -50.37
CA CYS A 3 -15.15 -39.06 -51.26
C CYS A 3 -15.56 -37.64 -51.72
N LYS A 4 -14.91 -36.62 -51.14
CA LYS A 4 -14.52 -35.32 -51.73
C LYS A 4 -13.71 -34.57 -50.65
N ARG A 5 -12.36 -34.59 -50.62
CA ARG A 5 -11.40 -33.89 -51.50
C ARG A 5 -11.77 -32.43 -51.76
N ILE A 6 -11.25 -31.53 -50.92
CA ILE A 6 -10.83 -30.20 -51.35
C ILE A 6 -9.45 -29.95 -50.72
N SER A 7 -8.43 -30.09 -51.56
CA SER A 7 -7.12 -29.47 -51.36
C SER A 7 -7.29 -27.95 -51.45
N MET A 8 -6.71 -27.23 -50.50
CA MET A 8 -5.99 -26.01 -50.83
C MET A 8 -4.72 -25.97 -49.99
N ALA A 9 -3.62 -26.31 -50.66
CA ALA A 9 -2.30 -25.91 -50.22
C ALA A 9 -2.19 -24.39 -50.40
N VAL A 10 -2.00 -23.69 -49.29
CA VAL A 10 -1.42 -22.34 -49.29
C VAL A 10 -0.10 -22.46 -48.55
N CYS A 11 0.96 -22.71 -49.30
CA CYS A 11 2.26 -22.20 -48.91
C CYS A 11 2.14 -20.68 -48.90
N LEU A 12 2.60 -19.98 -47.86
CA LEU A 12 3.19 -18.65 -47.95
C LEU A 12 3.83 -18.27 -46.60
N PHE A 13 5.14 -18.05 -46.69
CA PHE A 13 6.05 -17.30 -45.81
C PHE A 13 6.37 -17.83 -44.40
N VAL A 14 7.53 -18.49 -44.32
CA VAL A 14 8.43 -18.40 -43.17
C VAL A 14 8.91 -16.96 -43.09
N VAL A 15 8.36 -16.16 -42.16
CA VAL A 15 9.02 -14.97 -41.64
C VAL A 15 9.73 -15.39 -40.37
N ALA A 16 11.05 -15.54 -40.48
CA ALA A 16 11.94 -15.52 -39.34
C ALA A 16 12.02 -14.07 -38.82
N CYS A 17 11.23 -13.76 -37.80
CA CYS A 17 11.55 -12.72 -36.85
C CYS A 17 11.58 -13.42 -35.49
N GLY A 18 12.73 -13.36 -34.81
CA GLY A 18 12.90 -13.89 -33.48
C GLY A 18 11.85 -13.29 -32.55
N GLY A 19 10.87 -14.10 -32.20
CA GLY A 19 10.04 -13.85 -31.04
C GLY A 19 10.83 -14.36 -29.84
N GLU A 20 11.61 -13.48 -29.21
CA GLU A 20 11.73 -13.60 -27.77
C GLU A 20 10.32 -13.39 -27.24
N ASP A 21 9.67 -14.50 -26.88
CA ASP A 21 8.52 -14.50 -25.99
C ASP A 21 8.92 -13.60 -24.80
N PRO A 22 8.17 -12.53 -24.48
CA PRO A 22 8.53 -11.70 -23.35
C PRO A 22 8.60 -12.61 -22.14
N GLU A 23 9.79 -12.78 -21.58
CA GLU A 23 9.95 -13.57 -20.36
C GLU A 23 8.89 -13.11 -19.37
N PRO A 24 8.18 -14.04 -18.71
CA PRO A 24 7.21 -13.66 -17.70
C PRO A 24 7.91 -12.72 -16.73
N ALA A 25 7.35 -11.52 -16.59
CA ALA A 25 7.90 -10.50 -15.72
C ALA A 25 8.19 -11.14 -14.36
N ALA A 26 9.43 -11.02 -13.88
CA ALA A 26 9.81 -11.55 -12.59
C ALA A 26 8.80 -11.10 -11.53
N GLU A 27 8.38 -12.01 -10.66
CA GLU A 27 7.45 -11.65 -9.60
C GLU A 27 8.05 -10.52 -8.76
N PRO A 28 7.26 -9.50 -8.39
CA PRO A 28 7.76 -8.40 -7.59
C PRO A 28 8.40 -8.91 -6.30
N THR A 29 9.62 -8.45 -6.00
CA THR A 29 10.28 -8.75 -4.71
C THR A 29 9.37 -8.32 -3.57
N ALA A 30 9.15 -9.20 -2.59
CA ALA A 30 8.33 -8.85 -1.43
C ALA A 30 8.99 -7.72 -0.63
N TYR A 31 8.19 -6.78 -0.10
CA TYR A 31 8.71 -5.58 0.58
C TYR A 31 9.69 -5.91 1.73
N LYS A 32 9.41 -7.00 2.47
CA LYS A 32 10.27 -7.48 3.55
C LYS A 32 11.68 -7.88 3.08
N ASP A 33 11.81 -8.29 1.82
CA ASP A 33 13.05 -8.79 1.20
C ASP A 33 13.78 -7.69 0.39
N MET A 34 13.17 -6.52 0.24
CA MET A 34 13.79 -5.34 -0.40
C MET A 34 14.87 -4.71 0.49
N SER A 35 15.97 -4.28 -0.13
CA SER A 35 16.94 -3.36 0.46
C SER A 35 16.31 -1.99 0.73
N PHE A 36 16.98 -1.17 1.54
CA PHE A 36 16.50 0.19 1.83
C PHE A 36 16.32 1.04 0.55
N ALA A 37 17.25 0.97 -0.39
CA ALA A 37 17.14 1.71 -1.65
C ALA A 37 15.94 1.25 -2.49
N GLU A 38 15.71 -0.06 -2.56
CA GLU A 38 14.53 -0.62 -3.25
C GLU A 38 13.23 -0.20 -2.56
N ARG A 39 13.20 -0.15 -1.22
CA ARG A 39 12.03 0.34 -0.48
C ARG A 39 11.73 1.82 -0.76
N VAL A 40 12.75 2.67 -0.87
CA VAL A 40 12.54 4.09 -1.22
C VAL A 40 11.92 4.21 -2.61
N VAL A 41 12.43 3.45 -3.59
CA VAL A 41 11.85 3.41 -4.95
C VAL A 41 10.43 2.87 -4.93
N PHE A 42 10.18 1.76 -4.25
CA PHE A 42 8.85 1.16 -4.12
C PHE A 42 7.85 2.11 -3.44
N MET A 43 8.27 2.78 -2.37
CA MET A 43 7.44 3.77 -1.68
C MET A 43 7.10 4.95 -2.59
N ASN A 44 8.05 5.43 -3.39
CA ASN A 44 7.84 6.55 -4.29
C ASN A 44 6.98 6.19 -5.52
N ASP A 45 7.27 5.05 -6.15
CA ASP A 45 6.72 4.71 -7.46
C ASP A 45 5.41 3.91 -7.37
N VAL A 46 5.20 3.21 -6.25
CA VAL A 46 4.02 2.34 -6.05
C VAL A 46 3.15 2.85 -4.90
N VAL A 47 3.70 3.04 -3.70
CA VAL A 47 2.87 3.39 -2.53
C VAL A 47 2.36 4.82 -2.59
N MET A 48 3.20 5.79 -2.93
CA MET A 48 2.82 7.21 -2.89
C MET A 48 1.69 7.57 -3.86
N PRO A 49 1.69 7.11 -5.13
CA PRO A 49 0.58 7.38 -6.04
C PRO A 49 -0.74 6.74 -5.59
N GLU A 50 -0.67 5.48 -5.15
CA GLU A 50 -1.82 4.72 -4.65
C GLU A 50 -2.43 5.37 -3.39
N MET A 51 -1.59 5.72 -2.42
CA MET A 51 -2.06 6.37 -1.21
C MET A 51 -2.55 7.78 -1.48
N LYS A 52 -1.93 8.51 -2.41
CA LYS A 52 -2.43 9.83 -2.82
C LYS A 52 -3.84 9.77 -3.38
N GLU A 53 -4.15 8.78 -4.21
CA GLU A 53 -5.51 8.59 -4.72
C GLU A 53 -6.51 8.37 -3.56
N VAL A 54 -6.18 7.47 -2.63
CA VAL A 54 -7.01 7.16 -1.46
C VAL A 54 -7.24 8.40 -0.57
N PHE A 55 -6.18 9.14 -0.24
CA PHE A 55 -6.25 10.31 0.61
C PHE A 55 -6.97 11.49 -0.05
N VAL A 56 -6.71 11.75 -1.35
CA VAL A 56 -7.39 12.84 -2.09
C VAL A 56 -8.88 12.54 -2.25
N ALA A 57 -9.26 11.28 -2.47
CA ALA A 57 -10.67 10.88 -2.53
C ALA A 57 -11.41 11.15 -1.20
N PHE A 58 -10.70 11.07 -0.07
CA PHE A 58 -11.25 11.36 1.24
C PHE A 58 -11.26 12.85 1.59
N ASP A 59 -10.17 13.57 1.29
CA ASP A 59 -10.02 15.00 1.55
C ASP A 59 -9.03 15.62 0.54
N ALA A 60 -9.52 16.54 -0.29
CA ALA A 60 -8.75 17.17 -1.37
C ALA A 60 -7.50 17.92 -0.88
N LYS A 61 -7.39 18.25 0.41
CA LYS A 61 -6.17 18.87 0.96
C LYS A 61 -4.91 18.03 0.76
N PHE A 62 -5.04 16.72 0.54
CA PHE A 62 -3.92 15.83 0.30
C PHE A 62 -3.42 15.82 -1.15
N GLU A 63 -3.93 16.70 -2.03
CA GLU A 63 -3.36 16.86 -3.38
C GLU A 63 -1.86 17.20 -3.37
N ALA A 64 -1.39 17.83 -2.30
CA ALA A 64 0.01 18.18 -2.09
C ALA A 64 0.76 17.20 -1.17
N MET A 65 0.19 16.03 -0.86
CA MET A 65 0.87 15.07 0.01
C MET A 65 2.16 14.54 -0.62
N ASP A 66 3.12 14.24 0.24
CA ASP A 66 4.44 13.75 -0.10
C ASP A 66 4.98 12.83 1.01
N CYS A 67 6.24 12.44 0.91
CA CYS A 67 6.91 11.59 1.90
C CYS A 67 6.82 12.14 3.34
N THR A 68 6.81 13.46 3.51
CA THR A 68 6.78 14.12 4.84
C THR A 68 5.42 14.00 5.51
N THR A 69 4.35 13.77 4.72
CA THR A 69 3.00 13.55 5.24
C THR A 69 2.94 12.33 6.16
N CYS A 70 3.71 11.29 5.84
CA CYS A 70 3.82 10.09 6.66
C CYS A 70 5.07 10.12 7.55
N HIS A 71 6.24 10.35 6.97
CA HIS A 71 7.52 10.15 7.66
C HIS A 71 8.03 11.39 8.42
N GLY A 72 7.43 12.57 8.18
CA GLY A 72 7.86 13.82 8.80
C GLY A 72 9.37 14.09 8.64
N GLN A 73 10.03 14.51 9.71
CA GLN A 73 11.49 14.73 9.79
C GLN A 73 12.33 13.50 9.42
N GLY A 74 11.76 12.29 9.42
CA GLY A 74 12.45 11.09 8.94
C GLY A 74 12.87 11.20 7.47
N VAL A 75 12.21 12.07 6.68
CA VAL A 75 12.64 12.37 5.31
C VAL A 75 13.94 13.19 5.31
N THR A 76 14.06 14.17 6.21
CA THR A 76 15.20 15.09 6.29
C THR A 76 16.48 14.39 6.74
N ASP A 77 16.38 13.46 7.70
CA ASP A 77 17.53 12.68 8.19
C ASP A 77 17.78 11.39 7.38
N GLY A 78 16.90 11.09 6.41
CA GLY A 78 17.01 9.94 5.54
C GLY A 78 16.65 8.60 6.19
N THR A 79 16.09 8.60 7.40
CA THR A 79 15.69 7.37 8.10
C THR A 79 14.32 6.84 7.67
N TYR A 80 13.43 7.74 7.24
CA TYR A 80 12.02 7.47 6.96
C TYR A 80 11.33 6.74 8.13
N ALA A 81 11.77 7.02 9.37
CA ALA A 81 11.31 6.29 10.54
C ALA A 81 9.80 6.42 10.76
N MET A 82 9.19 5.30 11.15
CA MET A 82 7.80 5.21 11.60
C MET A 82 7.75 4.41 12.91
N PRO A 83 6.81 4.68 13.83
CA PRO A 83 5.78 5.72 13.77
C PRO A 83 6.36 7.15 13.80
N SER A 84 5.63 8.09 13.20
CA SER A 84 6.07 9.48 13.09
C SER A 84 5.37 10.35 14.14
N ALA A 85 6.15 11.09 14.93
CA ALA A 85 5.61 12.07 15.88
C ALA A 85 4.94 13.29 15.21
N GLN A 86 5.00 13.39 13.87
CA GLN A 86 4.31 14.43 13.10
C GLN A 86 2.97 13.97 12.54
N ILE A 87 2.65 12.69 12.68
CA ILE A 87 1.28 12.20 12.54
C ILE A 87 0.57 12.39 13.89
N ALA A 88 -0.70 12.77 13.87
CA ALA A 88 -1.50 12.94 15.07
C ALA A 88 -1.41 11.70 15.97
N PRO A 89 -1.03 11.84 17.26
CA PRO A 89 -0.97 10.71 18.16
C PRO A 89 -2.37 10.15 18.43
N LEU A 90 -2.44 8.85 18.69
CA LEU A 90 -3.68 8.16 19.04
C LEU A 90 -3.71 7.78 20.52
N PRO A 91 -4.89 7.70 21.15
CA PRO A 91 -5.01 7.13 22.49
C PRO A 91 -4.47 5.69 22.53
N GLY A 92 -3.65 5.39 23.54
CA GLY A 92 -2.95 4.12 23.69
C GLY A 92 -3.73 3.03 24.42
N THR A 93 -4.94 3.32 24.90
CA THR A 93 -5.85 2.33 25.50
C THR A 93 -7.16 2.25 24.74
N GLU A 94 -7.80 1.08 24.76
CA GLU A 94 -9.09 0.86 24.11
C GLU A 94 -10.16 1.81 24.64
N GLU A 95 -10.23 2.00 25.97
CA GLU A 95 -11.21 2.87 26.59
C GLU A 95 -11.04 4.34 26.15
N ALA A 96 -9.80 4.81 26.07
CA ALA A 96 -9.51 6.18 25.65
C ALA A 96 -9.76 6.37 24.14
N PHE A 97 -9.50 5.33 23.33
CA PHE A 97 -9.82 5.36 21.91
C PHE A 97 -11.33 5.38 21.66
N LEU A 98 -12.10 4.59 22.40
CA LEU A 98 -13.57 4.58 22.33
C LEU A 98 -14.19 5.92 22.74
N GLU A 99 -13.57 6.65 23.68
CA GLU A 99 -13.96 8.03 24.00
C GLU A 99 -13.61 8.99 22.87
N TYR A 100 -12.39 8.91 22.33
CA TYR A 100 -11.90 9.76 21.24
C TYR A 100 -12.82 9.70 20.01
N VAL A 101 -13.24 8.50 19.59
CA VAL A 101 -14.12 8.32 18.42
C VAL A 101 -15.59 8.69 18.68
N LYS A 102 -15.95 9.22 19.85
CA LYS A 102 -17.26 9.87 20.04
C LYS A 102 -17.31 11.23 19.35
N ASP A 103 -16.16 11.87 19.13
CA ASP A 103 -16.10 13.04 18.26
C ASP A 103 -16.37 12.61 16.81
N PRO A 104 -17.33 13.23 16.09
CA PRO A 104 -17.70 12.79 14.75
C PRO A 104 -16.56 12.88 13.73
N GLU A 105 -15.65 13.85 13.88
CA GLU A 105 -14.52 14.00 12.97
C GLU A 105 -13.47 12.91 13.28
N ALA A 106 -13.15 12.68 14.55
CA ALA A 106 -12.31 11.57 14.98
C ALA A 106 -12.85 10.21 14.50
N ALA A 107 -14.17 10.00 14.57
CA ALA A 107 -14.82 8.80 14.06
C ALA A 107 -14.64 8.67 12.54
N ARG A 108 -14.89 9.76 11.79
CA ARG A 108 -14.74 9.80 10.33
C ARG A 108 -13.32 9.45 9.89
N TRP A 109 -12.32 10.03 10.54
CA TRP A 109 -10.91 9.73 10.27
C TRP A 109 -10.55 8.31 10.68
N SER A 110 -10.95 7.87 11.86
CA SER A 110 -10.65 6.52 12.36
C SER A 110 -11.20 5.45 11.42
N GLN A 111 -12.43 5.62 10.93
CA GLN A 111 -13.02 4.70 9.96
C GLN A 111 -12.24 4.68 8.64
N PHE A 112 -11.94 5.84 8.08
CA PHE A 112 -11.15 5.94 6.84
C PHE A 112 -9.75 5.34 6.99
N MET A 113 -9.07 5.60 8.11
CA MET A 113 -7.75 5.05 8.39
C MET A 113 -7.79 3.52 8.52
N PHE A 114 -8.83 2.99 9.15
CA PHE A 114 -8.99 1.55 9.34
C PHE A 114 -9.37 0.83 8.05
N ASP A 115 -10.41 1.29 7.36
CA ASP A 115 -10.97 0.60 6.19
C ASP A 115 -10.06 0.72 4.96
N GLU A 116 -9.57 1.93 4.69
CA GLU A 116 -8.88 2.24 3.44
C GLU A 116 -7.37 2.22 3.63
N VAL A 117 -6.85 3.07 4.52
CA VAL A 117 -5.40 3.32 4.62
C VAL A 117 -4.66 2.10 5.15
N MET A 118 -5.07 1.55 6.29
CA MET A 118 -4.42 0.39 6.91
C MET A 118 -4.47 -0.82 5.99
N THR A 119 -5.65 -1.12 5.42
CA THR A 119 -5.84 -2.26 4.52
C THR A 119 -5.02 -2.13 3.25
N ARG A 120 -5.01 -0.94 2.62
CA ARG A 120 -4.23 -0.71 1.38
C ARG A 120 -2.73 -0.78 1.64
N MET A 121 -2.25 -0.20 2.74
CA MET A 121 -0.83 -0.29 3.13
C MET A 121 -0.41 -1.72 3.41
N ALA A 122 -1.19 -2.48 4.18
CA ALA A 122 -0.90 -3.89 4.46
C ALA A 122 -0.82 -4.71 3.16
N ALA A 123 -1.76 -4.50 2.23
CA ALA A 123 -1.79 -5.16 0.94
C ALA A 123 -0.56 -4.81 0.07
N LEU A 124 -0.22 -3.52 -0.07
CA LEU A 124 0.93 -3.05 -0.84
C LEU A 124 2.24 -3.59 -0.28
N LEU A 125 2.38 -3.62 1.05
CA LEU A 125 3.56 -4.14 1.73
C LEU A 125 3.58 -5.67 1.84
N GLN A 126 2.50 -6.34 1.40
CA GLN A 126 2.33 -7.79 1.46
C GLN A 126 2.51 -8.35 2.89
N VAL A 127 1.97 -7.63 3.87
CA VAL A 127 1.96 -8.03 5.28
C VAL A 127 0.53 -8.26 5.75
N PRO A 128 0.31 -9.16 6.73
CA PRO A 128 -1.02 -9.32 7.31
C PRO A 128 -1.44 -8.04 8.04
N THR A 129 -2.70 -7.67 7.90
CA THR A 129 -3.34 -6.67 8.76
C THR A 129 -3.46 -7.22 10.19
N TYR A 130 -3.39 -6.34 11.18
CA TYR A 130 -3.60 -6.72 12.58
C TYR A 130 -4.94 -7.42 12.77
N ASN A 131 -4.89 -8.56 13.46
CA ASN A 131 -6.05 -9.30 13.91
C ASN A 131 -5.71 -9.95 15.26
N PRO A 132 -6.44 -9.66 16.35
CA PRO A 132 -6.08 -10.14 17.68
C PRO A 132 -6.10 -11.67 17.81
N GLU A 133 -6.84 -12.37 16.95
CA GLU A 133 -6.98 -13.83 16.98
C GLU A 133 -5.94 -14.54 16.11
N THR A 134 -5.58 -13.96 14.96
CA THR A 134 -4.79 -14.64 13.93
C THR A 134 -3.48 -13.96 13.57
N HIS A 135 -3.38 -12.64 13.76
CA HIS A 135 -2.24 -11.80 13.37
C HIS A 135 -2.04 -10.64 14.36
N ALA A 136 -1.75 -10.96 15.63
CA ALA A 136 -1.65 -9.96 16.69
C ALA A 136 -0.49 -8.96 16.52
N GLU A 137 0.48 -9.26 15.65
CA GLU A 137 1.59 -8.37 15.26
C GLU A 137 1.44 -7.81 13.84
N GLY A 138 0.26 -7.96 13.23
CA GLY A 138 -0.02 -7.46 11.89
C GLY A 138 0.03 -5.93 11.81
N PHE A 139 0.02 -5.42 10.58
CA PHE A 139 0.02 -3.99 10.30
C PHE A 139 -1.20 -3.32 10.94
N SER A 140 -0.97 -2.27 11.72
CA SER A 140 -1.93 -1.62 12.62
C SER A 140 -1.70 -0.11 12.66
N CYS A 141 -2.58 0.60 13.39
CA CYS A 141 -2.45 2.04 13.65
C CYS A 141 -1.06 2.41 14.21
N SER A 142 -0.50 1.55 15.07
CA SER A 142 0.81 1.73 15.72
C SER A 142 1.99 1.74 14.74
N ASN A 143 1.81 1.21 13.52
CA ASN A 143 2.86 1.28 12.49
C ASN A 143 3.06 2.70 11.96
N CYS A 144 2.10 3.60 12.17
CA CYS A 144 2.17 4.99 11.71
C CYS A 144 2.09 6.00 12.85
N HIS A 145 1.19 5.77 13.80
CA HIS A 145 0.87 6.71 14.87
C HIS A 145 1.69 6.43 16.12
N THR A 146 2.10 7.49 16.80
CA THR A 146 2.55 7.41 18.19
C THR A 146 1.33 7.34 19.12
N HIS A 147 1.50 6.81 20.33
CA HIS A 147 0.40 6.64 21.28
C HIS A 147 0.54 7.54 22.51
N THR A 148 -0.57 8.11 22.97
CA THR A 148 -0.69 8.87 24.22
C THR A 148 -1.35 8.03 25.30
N VAL A 149 -1.10 8.38 26.56
CA VAL A 149 -1.77 7.75 27.72
C VAL A 149 -3.18 8.31 27.97
N GLU A 150 -3.53 9.43 27.35
CA GLU A 150 -4.83 10.12 27.49
C GLU A 150 -5.36 10.50 26.10
N ALA A 151 -6.68 10.72 25.98
CA ALA A 151 -7.27 11.21 24.73
C ALA A 151 -6.75 12.64 24.43
N PRO A 152 -6.30 12.93 23.19
CA PRO A 152 -5.73 14.22 22.81
C PRO A 152 -6.76 15.36 22.76
#